data_AF-A0A8I2J5W0-F1
#
_entry.id   AF-A0A8I2J5W0-F1
#
_cell.length_a   1.000
_cell.length_b   1.000
_cell.length_c   1.000
_cell.angle_alpha   90.00
_cell.angle_beta   90.00
_cell.angle_gamma   90.00
#
_symmetry.space_group_name_H-M   'P 1'
#
loop_
_entity.id
_entity.type
_entity.pdbx_description
1 polymer ?
#
loop_
_entity_poly.entity_id
_entity_poly.type
_entity_poly.pdbx_seq_one_letter_code
_entity_poly.pdbx_strand_id
1 'polypeptide(L)'
;MRITEEARGRTTRTTAPLKVDAAIDELIADGAHFLGMTKKDLVAEAVRTYLEIRREEVRASMLEKMRKLDGSVESSVSLLTGLSPERIKELGGVGEDD
;
A
#
# COMPACT_ATOMS: atom_id res chain seq x y z
N MET A 1 -15.44 -37.09 15.19
CA MET A 1 -14.84 -36.55 13.95
C MET A 1 -15.95 -36.05 13.04
N ARG A 2 -16.11 -34.72 12.94
CA ARG A 2 -16.46 -33.93 11.73
C ARG A 2 -16.81 -32.51 12.17
N ILE A 3 -15.78 -31.67 12.22
CA ILE A 3 -15.55 -30.46 11.41
C ILE A 3 -16.45 -29.29 11.83
N THR A 4 -15.81 -28.38 12.55
CA THR A 4 -16.23 -27.03 12.90
C THR A 4 -16.24 -26.13 11.65
N GLU A 5 -17.41 -25.69 11.25
CA GLU A 5 -17.67 -24.63 10.26
C GLU A 5 -19.01 -24.06 10.75
N GLU A 6 -19.14 -22.84 11.28
CA GLU A 6 -18.87 -21.55 10.67
C GLU A 6 -18.64 -20.53 11.79
N ALA A 7 -17.40 -20.17 12.05
CA ALA A 7 -17.08 -18.86 12.62
C ALA A 7 -16.64 -17.95 11.47
N ARG A 8 -17.47 -17.82 10.42
CA ARG A 8 -17.30 -16.75 9.45
C ARG A 8 -17.70 -15.48 10.19
N GLY A 9 -16.71 -14.86 10.83
CA GLY A 9 -16.89 -13.63 11.58
C GLY A 9 -17.74 -12.69 10.75
N ARG A 10 -18.92 -12.32 11.27
CA ARG A 10 -19.72 -11.24 10.67
C ARG A 10 -18.82 -10.02 10.69
N THR A 11 -18.19 -9.69 9.56
CA THR A 11 -17.55 -8.39 9.38
C THR A 11 -18.67 -7.39 9.54
N THR A 12 -18.76 -6.79 10.72
CA THR A 12 -19.60 -5.62 10.93
C THR A 12 -19.17 -4.61 9.88
N ARG A 13 -20.11 -4.17 9.03
CA ARG A 13 -19.87 -3.09 8.08
C ARG A 13 -19.67 -1.81 8.89
N THR A 14 -18.46 -1.62 9.40
CA THR A 14 -18.08 -0.40 10.08
C THR A 14 -17.96 0.69 9.04
N THR A 15 -18.55 1.84 9.33
CA THR A 15 -18.35 3.05 8.54
C THR A 15 -17.47 3.99 9.36
N ALA A 16 -16.57 4.68 8.68
CA ALA A 16 -15.70 5.67 9.29
C ALA A 16 -15.90 7.01 8.58
N PRO A 17 -15.92 8.14 9.32
CA PRO A 17 -16.00 9.45 8.70
C PRO A 17 -14.70 9.74 7.93
N LEU A 18 -14.83 10.21 6.69
CA LEU A 18 -13.72 10.70 5.87
C LEU A 18 -13.79 12.22 5.83
N LYS A 19 -12.75 12.90 6.32
CA LYS A 19 -12.64 14.36 6.22
C LYS A 19 -12.10 14.72 4.85
N VAL A 20 -12.82 15.59 4.16
CA VAL A 20 -12.44 16.20 2.89
C VAL A 20 -12.66 17.71 3.00
N ASP A 21 -12.00 18.49 2.16
CA ASP A 21 -12.32 19.90 2.03
C ASP A 21 -13.67 20.11 1.31
N ALA A 22 -14.17 21.35 1.37
CA ALA A 22 -15.50 21.68 0.84
C ALA A 22 -15.59 21.53 -0.69
N ALA A 23 -14.52 21.82 -1.43
CA ALA A 23 -14.53 21.72 -2.89
C ALA A 23 -14.60 20.25 -3.33
N ILE A 24 -13.91 19.37 -2.62
CA ILE A 24 -13.99 17.93 -2.85
C ILE A 24 -15.35 17.35 -2.44
N ASP A 25 -15.95 17.80 -1.33
CA ASP A 25 -17.30 17.34 -0.96
C ASP A 25 -18.36 17.72 -2.00
N GLU A 26 -18.26 18.92 -2.58
CA GLU A 26 -19.13 19.39 -3.67
C GLU A 26 -18.94 18.51 -4.92
N LEU A 27 -17.70 18.26 -5.32
CA LEU A 27 -17.40 17.36 -6.44
C LEU A 27 -17.95 15.94 -6.22
N ILE A 28 -17.82 15.41 -5.00
CA ILE A 28 -18.38 14.10 -4.63
C ILE A 28 -19.91 14.15 -4.68
N ALA A 29 -20.54 15.24 -4.26
CA ALA A 29 -21.98 15.40 -4.29
C ALA A 29 -22.52 15.40 -5.72
N ASP A 30 -21.94 16.23 -6.58
CA ASP A 30 -22.35 16.36 -7.98
C ASP A 30 -22.13 15.07 -8.75
N GLY A 31 -20.95 14.45 -8.58
CA GLY A 31 -20.64 13.18 -9.20
C GLY A 31 -21.60 12.07 -8.76
N ALA A 32 -21.91 12.00 -7.46
CA ALA A 32 -22.83 10.98 -6.94
C ALA A 32 -24.25 11.19 -7.44
N HIS A 33 -24.70 12.46 -7.47
CA HIS A 33 -26.00 12.84 -8.03
C HIS A 33 -26.12 12.45 -9.50
N PHE A 34 -25.15 12.85 -10.32
CA PHE A 34 -25.14 12.59 -11.75
C PHE A 34 -25.14 11.09 -12.08
N LEU A 35 -24.41 10.29 -11.29
CA LEU A 35 -24.29 8.85 -11.49
C LEU A 35 -25.41 8.04 -10.80
N GLY A 36 -26.34 8.70 -10.11
CA GLY A 36 -27.44 8.02 -9.40
C GLY A 36 -26.97 7.10 -8.28
N MET A 37 -25.84 7.40 -7.64
CA MET A 37 -25.24 6.59 -6.58
C MET A 37 -25.12 7.37 -5.27
N THR A 38 -24.84 6.68 -4.17
CA THR A 38 -24.55 7.37 -2.91
C THR A 38 -23.13 7.96 -2.95
N LYS A 39 -22.89 9.07 -2.24
CA LYS A 39 -21.54 9.64 -2.07
C LYS A 39 -20.54 8.57 -1.58
N LYS A 40 -20.98 7.69 -0.68
CA LYS A 40 -20.16 6.59 -0.14
C LYS A 40 -19.74 5.61 -1.22
N ASP A 41 -20.67 5.19 -2.07
CA ASP A 41 -20.39 4.20 -3.11
C ASP A 41 -19.49 4.80 -4.18
N LEU A 42 -19.71 6.07 -4.55
CA LEU A 42 -18.81 6.81 -5.43
C LEU A 42 -17.38 6.82 -4.90
N VAL A 43 -17.18 7.20 -3.63
CA VAL A 43 -15.85 7.23 -3.02
C VAL A 43 -15.23 5.84 -2.97
N ALA A 44 -16.02 4.80 -2.66
CA ALA A 44 -15.53 3.43 -2.61
C ALA A 44 -15.05 2.92 -3.98
N GLU A 45 -15.82 3.18 -5.05
CA GLU A 45 -15.42 2.86 -6.42
C GLU A 45 -14.21 3.68 -6.86
N ALA A 46 -14.22 4.99 -6.64
CA ALA A 46 -13.11 5.87 -7.02
C ALA A 46 -11.79 5.44 -6.36
N VAL A 47 -11.80 5.09 -5.07
CA VAL A 47 -10.60 4.59 -4.37
C VAL A 47 -10.12 3.27 -4.95
N ARG A 48 -11.03 2.32 -5.24
CA ARG A 48 -10.67 1.05 -5.88
C ARG A 48 -10.00 1.28 -7.23
N THR A 49 -10.64 2.06 -8.10
CA THR A 49 -10.13 2.36 -9.44
C THR A 49 -8.80 3.11 -9.39
N TYR A 50 -8.66 4.10 -8.51
CA TYR A 50 -7.41 4.86 -8.38
C TYR A 50 -6.23 3.97 -7.97
N LEU A 51 -6.45 3.05 -7.03
CA LEU A 51 -5.41 2.10 -6.61
C LEU A 51 -5.12 1.03 -7.67
N GLU A 52 -6.13 0.61 -8.44
CA GLU A 52 -5.95 -0.34 -9.54
C GLU A 52 -5.09 0.25 -10.66
N ILE A 53 -5.37 1.49 -11.06
CA ILE A 53 -4.58 2.21 -12.08
C ILE A 53 -3.12 2.35 -11.62
N ARG A 54 -2.90 2.61 -10.32
CA ARG A 54 -1.55 2.78 -9.75
C ARG A 54 -0.94 1.49 -9.19
N ARG A 55 -1.49 0.33 -9.52
CA ARG A 55 -1.06 -0.94 -8.92
C ARG A 55 0.42 -1.22 -9.15
N GLU A 56 0.95 -0.88 -10.31
CA GLU A 56 2.37 -1.07 -10.64
C GLU A 56 3.27 -0.12 -9.86
N GLU A 57 2.91 1.16 -9.73
CA GLU A 57 3.63 2.14 -8.92
C GLU A 57 3.63 1.74 -7.44
N VAL A 58 2.48 1.31 -6.91
CA VAL A 58 2.35 0.82 -5.53
C VAL A 58 3.23 -0.41 -5.32
N ARG A 59 3.23 -1.37 -6.27
CA ARG A 59 4.07 -2.56 -6.20
C ARG A 59 5.56 -2.20 -6.26
N ALA A 60 5.96 -1.29 -7.15
CA ALA A 60 7.34 -0.84 -7.29
C ALA A 60 7.84 -0.15 -6.02
N SER A 61 7.06 0.78 -5.47
CA SER A 61 7.36 1.47 -4.20
C SER A 61 7.41 0.48 -3.03
N MET A 62 6.51 -0.50 -2.97
CA MET A 62 6.53 -1.53 -1.93
C MET A 62 7.80 -2.39 -2.01
N LEU A 63 8.17 -2.86 -3.21
CA LEU A 63 9.39 -3.63 -3.43
C LEU A 63 10.65 -2.80 -3.10
N GLU A 64 10.66 -1.51 -3.42
CA GLU A 64 11.76 -0.62 -3.07
C GLU A 64 11.91 -0.46 -1.55
N LYS A 65 10.80 -0.26 -0.84
CA LYS A 65 10.80 -0.20 0.63
C LYS A 65 11.23 -1.54 1.23
N MET A 66 10.78 -2.67 0.69
CA MET A 66 11.18 -3.99 1.17
C MET A 66 12.67 -4.26 0.91
N ARG A 67 13.25 -3.84 -0.21
CA ARG A 67 14.70 -3.91 -0.43
C ARG A 67 15.49 -3.13 0.60
N LYS A 68 15.04 -1.92 0.94
CA LYS A 68 15.65 -1.12 2.02
C LYS A 68 15.48 -1.75 3.41
N LEU A 69 14.54 -2.66 3.58
CA LEU A 69 14.19 -3.28 4.85
C LEU A 69 14.51 -4.78 4.87
N ASP A 70 15.24 -5.30 3.88
CA ASP A 70 15.48 -6.74 3.74
C ASP A 70 16.33 -7.33 4.87
N GLY A 71 16.86 -6.48 5.75
CA GLY A 71 17.57 -6.86 6.97
C GLY A 71 18.96 -7.42 6.70
N SER A 72 19.40 -7.45 5.44
CA SER A 72 20.75 -7.88 5.11
C SER A 72 21.78 -6.87 5.60
N VAL A 73 22.96 -7.37 5.96
CA VAL A 73 24.12 -6.53 6.32
C VAL A 73 24.47 -5.64 5.11
N GLU A 74 24.33 -6.15 3.89
CA GLU A 74 24.58 -5.41 2.65
C GLU A 74 23.63 -4.22 2.48
N SER A 75 22.32 -4.43 2.66
CA SER A 75 21.33 -3.35 2.58
C SER A 75 21.52 -2.31 3.70
N SER A 76 21.92 -2.76 4.89
CA SER A 76 22.26 -1.87 6.01
C SER A 76 23.50 -1.01 5.71
N VAL A 77 24.55 -1.61 5.14
CA VAL A 77 25.77 -0.88 4.74
C VAL A 77 25.48 0.07 3.58
N SER A 78 24.65 -0.32 2.61
CA SER A 78 24.20 0.56 1.53
C SER A 78 23.43 1.76 2.05
N LEU A 79 22.52 1.57 3.02
CA LEU A 79 21.79 2.67 3.68
C LEU A 79 22.71 3.60 4.47
N LEU A 80 23.71 3.06 5.18
CA LEU A 80 24.62 3.85 6.02
C LEU A 80 25.62 4.67 5.18
N THR A 81 26.08 4.09 4.06
CA THR A 81 27.17 4.67 3.25
C THR A 81 26.67 5.40 1.99
N GLY A 82 25.43 5.15 1.56
CA GLY A 82 24.88 5.65 0.31
C GLY A 82 25.47 4.99 -0.94
N LEU A 83 26.33 3.97 -0.78
CA LEU A 83 26.93 3.23 -1.89
C LEU A 83 25.96 2.19 -2.44
N SER A 84 25.99 1.97 -3.75
CA SER A 84 25.20 0.89 -4.36
C SER A 84 25.77 -0.49 -3.98
N PRO A 85 24.95 -1.56 -4.01
CA PRO A 85 25.42 -2.92 -3.73
C PRO A 85 26.61 -3.33 -4.60
N GLU A 86 26.62 -2.93 -5.87
CA GLU A 86 27.71 -3.21 -6.80
C GLU A 86 29.01 -2.53 -6.36
N ARG A 87 28.92 -1.29 -5.87
CA ARG A 87 30.09 -0.56 -5.36
C ARG A 87 30.60 -1.14 -4.04
N ILE A 88 29.70 -1.63 -3.19
CA ILE A 88 30.08 -2.34 -1.96
C ILE A 88 30.84 -3.62 -2.31
N LYS A 89 30.36 -4.39 -3.30
CA LYS A 89 31.00 -5.61 -3.78
C LYS A 89 32.38 -5.35 -4.39
N GLU A 90 32.53 -4.27 -5.17
CA GLU A 90 33.83 -3.83 -5.70
C GLU A 90 34.85 -3.50 -4.61
N LEU A 91 34.38 -3.05 -3.44
CA LEU A 91 35.21 -2.67 -2.30
C LEU A 91 35.48 -3.83 -1.32
N GLY A 92 35.17 -5.06 -1.72
CA GLY A 92 35.40 -6.27 -0.92
C GLY A 92 34.13 -6.91 -0.35
N GLY A 93 32.96 -6.29 -0.55
CA GLY A 93 31.67 -6.80 -0.08
C GLY A 93 31.49 -6.72 1.43
N VAL A 94 30.36 -7.22 1.91
CA VAL A 94 30.12 -7.51 3.33
C VAL A 94 30.29 -9.01 3.53
N GLY A 95 31.36 -9.41 4.21
CA GLY A 95 31.58 -10.82 4.55
C GLY A 95 30.54 -11.31 5.55
N GLU A 96 29.99 -12.50 5.33
CA GLU A 96 29.36 -13.29 6.39
C GLU A 96 30.50 -14.02 7.11
N ASP A 97 30.97 -13.47 8.23
CA ASP A 97 31.78 -14.25 9.16
C ASP A 97 30.85 -15.28 9.83
N ASP A 98 31.18 -16.57 9.72
CA ASP A 98 30.48 -17.75 10.28
C ASP A 98 30.00 -17.61 11.75
#